data_AF-A0A8X6XY98-F1
#
_entry.id   AF-A0A8X6XY98-F1
#
_cell.length_a   1.000
_cell.length_b   1.000
_cell.length_c   1.000
_cell.angle_alpha   90.00
_cell.angle_beta   90.00
_cell.angle_gamma   90.00
#
_symmetry.space_group_name_H-M   'P 1'
#
loop_
_entity.id
_entity.type
_entity.pdbx_description
1 polymer ?
#
loop_
_entity_poly.entity_id
_entity_poly.type
_entity_poly.pdbx_seq_one_letter_code
_entity_poly.pdbx_strand_id
1 'polypeptide(L)'
;MNVSCLLNSSIVLGLRIIRKGFSAGKKLCAFLGLTLMSKLAFRNQERKLLKVTERVAQKNINAASGEIKGSNNFTKCGISIDGTW
;
A
#
# COMPACT_ATOMS: atom_id res chain seq x y z
N MET A 1 -8.18 25.78 1.82
CA MET A 1 -7.47 24.49 1.62
C MET A 1 -7.52 24.13 0.14
N ASN A 2 -6.36 23.85 -0.48
CA ASN A 2 -6.18 23.81 -1.93
C ASN A 2 -6.70 22.50 -2.55
N VAL A 3 -7.84 22.53 -3.24
CA VAL A 3 -8.51 21.35 -3.87
C VAL A 3 -7.55 20.56 -4.77
N SER A 4 -6.63 21.25 -5.44
CA SER A 4 -5.60 20.66 -6.32
C SER A 4 -4.67 19.69 -5.58
N CYS A 5 -4.43 19.88 -4.28
CA CYS A 5 -3.51 19.05 -3.50
C CYS A 5 -4.11 17.67 -3.16
N LEU A 6 -5.43 17.63 -2.92
CA LEU A 6 -6.16 16.38 -2.68
C LEU A 6 -6.23 15.54 -3.95
N LEU A 7 -6.57 16.17 -5.07
CA LEU A 7 -6.70 15.51 -6.37
C LEU A 7 -5.38 14.86 -6.81
N ASN A 8 -4.28 15.58 -6.61
CA ASN A 8 -2.91 15.08 -6.84
C ASN A 8 -2.60 13.82 -6.02
N SER A 9 -2.98 13.80 -4.74
CA SER A 9 -2.71 12.65 -3.87
C SER A 9 -3.52 11.41 -4.29
N SER A 10 -4.78 11.61 -4.70
CA SER A 10 -5.64 10.53 -5.23
C SER A 10 -5.10 9.93 -6.52
N ILE A 11 -4.55 10.76 -7.42
CA ILE A 11 -3.92 10.28 -8.66
C ILE A 11 -2.71 9.38 -8.34
N VAL A 12 -1.82 9.83 -7.44
CA VAL A 12 -0.65 9.02 -7.05
C VAL A 12 -1.07 7.71 -6.41
N LEU A 13 -2.10 7.73 -5.55
CA LEU A 13 -2.65 6.54 -4.92
C LEU A 13 -3.18 5.55 -5.97
N GLY A 14 -4.03 6.01 -6.89
CA GLY A 14 -4.59 5.17 -7.95
C GLY A 14 -3.51 4.56 -8.85
N LEU A 15 -2.52 5.35 -9.26
CA LEU A 15 -1.41 4.86 -10.07
C LEU A 15 -0.57 3.81 -9.34
N ARG A 16 -0.33 4.00 -8.04
CA ARG A 16 0.41 3.03 -7.23
C ARG A 16 -0.33 1.70 -7.09
N ILE A 17 -1.64 1.72 -6.89
CA ILE A 17 -2.48 0.50 -6.84
C ILE A 17 -2.35 -0.28 -8.15
N ILE A 18 -2.35 0.42 -9.29
CA ILE A 18 -2.23 -0.18 -10.63
C ILE A 18 -0.74 -0.44 -11.01
N ARG A 19 0.21 -0.20 -10.09
CA ARG A 19 1.67 -0.28 -10.31
C ARG A 19 2.15 0.49 -11.54
N LYS A 20 1.52 1.63 -11.82
CA LYS A 20 1.89 2.53 -12.92
C LYS A 20 2.78 3.66 -12.39
N GLY A 21 3.84 3.97 -13.13
CA GLY A 21 4.78 5.05 -12.79
C GLY A 21 4.32 6.43 -13.27
N PHE A 22 5.12 7.45 -12.94
CA PHE A 22 4.87 8.87 -13.28
C PHE A 22 4.47 9.11 -14.75
N SER A 23 5.05 8.37 -15.71
CA SER A 23 4.73 8.54 -17.14
C SER A 23 3.27 8.26 -17.47
N ALA A 24 2.68 7.22 -16.85
CA ALA A 24 1.26 6.93 -16.99
C ALA A 24 0.39 8.01 -16.33
N GLY A 25 0.82 8.52 -15.17
CA GLY A 25 0.18 9.66 -14.53
C GLY A 25 0.16 10.91 -15.41
N LYS A 26 1.25 11.19 -16.13
CA LYS A 26 1.27 12.27 -17.12
C LYS A 26 0.22 12.10 -18.21
N LYS A 27 0.12 10.90 -18.79
CA LYS A 27 -0.88 10.61 -19.82
C LYS A 27 -2.30 10.76 -19.29
N LEU A 28 -2.55 10.30 -18.07
CA LEU A 28 -3.87 10.42 -17.42
C LEU A 28 -4.23 11.88 -17.14
N CYS A 29 -3.32 12.68 -16.57
CA CYS A 29 -3.57 14.10 -16.34
C CYS A 29 -3.81 14.86 -17.65
N ALA A 30 -3.03 14.56 -18.70
CA ALA A 30 -3.23 15.16 -20.02
C ALA A 30 -4.60 14.78 -20.62
N PHE A 31 -5.01 13.52 -20.50
CA PHE A 31 -6.32 13.04 -20.94
C PHE A 31 -7.47 13.74 -20.19
N LEU A 32 -7.30 14.01 -18.90
CA LEU A 32 -8.30 14.66 -18.06
C LEU A 32 -8.24 16.19 -18.07
N GLY A 33 -7.33 16.80 -18.85
CA GLY A 33 -7.13 18.26 -18.88
C GLY A 33 -6.65 18.85 -17.55
N LEU A 34 -5.99 18.05 -16.71
CA LEU A 34 -5.57 18.43 -15.36
C LEU A 34 -4.15 18.97 -15.34
N THR A 35 -3.91 19.96 -14.48
CA THR A 35 -2.56 20.51 -14.26
C THR A 35 -1.62 19.44 -13.72
N LEU A 36 -0.52 19.24 -14.44
CA LEU A 36 0.44 18.20 -14.10
C LEU A 36 1.32 18.61 -12.91
N MET A 37 1.47 17.70 -11.96
CA MET A 37 2.45 17.82 -10.88
C MET A 37 3.87 17.49 -11.39
N SER A 38 4.88 18.19 -10.86
CA SER A 38 6.27 17.91 -11.22
C SER A 38 6.68 16.48 -10.84
N LYS A 39 7.68 15.92 -11.55
CA LYS A 39 8.22 14.58 -11.26
C LYS A 39 8.68 14.45 -9.80
N LEU A 40 9.28 15.51 -9.26
CA LEU A 40 9.72 15.56 -7.87
C LEU A 40 8.53 15.53 -6.89
N ALA A 41 7.49 16.30 -7.16
CA ALA A 41 6.27 16.31 -6.33
C ALA A 41 5.60 14.93 -6.31
N PHE A 42 5.50 14.27 -7.47
CA PHE A 42 4.99 12.89 -7.57
C PHE A 42 5.80 11.92 -6.70
N ARG A 43 7.13 11.94 -6.82
CA ARG A 43 8.01 11.07 -6.02
C ARG A 43 7.90 11.34 -4.52
N ASN A 44 7.72 12.60 -4.12
CA ASN A 44 7.51 12.94 -2.71
C ASN A 44 6.19 12.40 -2.17
N GLN A 45 5.09 12.52 -2.94
CA GLN A 45 3.80 11.93 -2.56
C GLN A 45 3.85 10.40 -2.54
N GLU A 46 4.48 9.78 -3.53
CA GLU A 46 4.70 8.34 -3.60
C GLU A 46 5.46 7.82 -2.36
N ARG A 47 6.52 8.52 -1.95
CA ARG A 47 7.29 8.20 -0.73
C ARG A 47 6.46 8.37 0.54
N LYS A 48 5.66 9.43 0.66
CA LYS A 48 4.76 9.63 1.81
C LYS A 48 3.75 8.49 1.92
N LEU A 49 3.15 8.09 0.80
CA LEU A 49 2.26 6.93 0.74
C LEU A 49 2.97 5.65 1.17
N LEU A 50 4.23 5.44 0.74
CA LEU A 50 5.01 4.25 1.11
C LEU A 50 5.18 4.15 2.62
N LYS A 51 5.59 5.25 3.26
CA LYS A 51 5.76 5.32 4.71
C LYS A 51 4.45 5.12 5.49
N VAL A 52 3.32 5.55 4.95
CA VAL A 52 2.01 5.32 5.59
C VAL A 52 1.62 3.85 5.45
N THR A 53 1.76 3.26 4.25
CA THR A 53 1.48 1.85 4.02
C THR A 53 2.34 0.95 4.90
N GLU A 54 3.64 1.22 5.02
CA GLU A 54 4.55 0.47 5.90
C GLU A 54 4.09 0.52 7.36
N ARG A 55 3.72 1.71 7.86
CA ARG A 55 3.23 1.86 9.23
C ARG A 55 1.92 1.12 9.46
N VAL A 56 0.98 1.16 8.51
CA VAL A 56 -0.29 0.43 8.61
C VAL A 56 -0.04 -1.07 8.55
N ALA A 57 0.82 -1.54 7.64
CA ALA A 57 1.19 -2.95 7.56
C ALA A 57 1.81 -3.45 8.88
N GLN A 58 2.75 -2.68 9.46
CA GLN A 58 3.36 -3.05 10.74
C GLN A 58 2.31 -3.10 11.86
N LYS A 59 1.40 -2.13 11.93
CA LYS A 59 0.31 -2.14 12.91
C LYS A 59 -0.58 -3.37 12.75
N ASN A 60 -0.95 -3.71 11.51
CA ASN A 60 -1.81 -4.87 11.23
C ASN A 60 -1.11 -6.19 11.56
N ILE A 61 0.19 -6.32 11.21
CA ILE A 61 0.99 -7.50 11.57
C ILE A 61 1.09 -7.63 13.09
N ASN A 62 1.34 -6.55 13.82
CA ASN A 62 1.41 -6.57 15.27
C ASN A 62 0.06 -6.95 15.90
N ALA A 63 -1.05 -6.43 15.37
CA ALA A 63 -2.39 -6.79 15.82
C ALA A 63 -2.71 -8.27 15.58
N ALA A 64 -2.46 -8.77 14.37
CA ALA A 64 -2.63 -10.19 14.03
C ALA A 64 -1.72 -11.11 14.86
N SER A 65 -0.48 -10.69 15.13
CA SER A 65 0.44 -11.41 16.01
C SER A 65 -0.09 -11.50 17.45
N GLY A 66 -0.76 -10.44 17.94
CA GLY A 66 -1.44 -10.43 19.23
C GLY A 66 -2.62 -11.41 19.29
N GLU A 67 -3.43 -11.48 18.23
CA GLU A 67 -4.55 -12.43 18.13
C GLU A 67 -4.06 -13.89 18.12
N ILE A 68 -2.96 -14.19 17.40
CA ILE A 68 -2.34 -15.51 17.39
C ILE A 68 -1.79 -15.89 18.77
N LYS A 69 -1.21 -14.93 19.51
CA LYS A 69 -0.72 -15.17 20.89
C LYS A 69 -1.83 -15.30 21.93
N GLY A 70 -2.97 -14.65 21.74
CA GLY A 70 -4.15 -14.77 22.62
C GLY A 70 -4.97 -16.05 22.38
N SER A 71 -4.89 -16.60 21.16
CA SER A 71 -5.41 -17.91 20.80
C SER A 71 -4.47 -19.01 21.32
N ASN A 72 -4.67 -19.45 22.56
CA ASN A 72 -4.05 -20.66 23.11
C ASN A 72 -4.43 -21.97 22.38
N ASN A 73 -5.17 -21.88 21.27
CA ASN A 73 -5.40 -22.98 20.36
C ASN A 73 -4.21 -23.09 19.40
N PHE A 74 -3.03 -23.43 19.94
CA PHE A 74 -2.00 -24.06 19.13
C PHE A 74 -2.59 -25.40 18.68
N THR A 75 -3.26 -25.42 17.53
CA THR A 75 -3.49 -26.67 16.80
C THR A 75 -2.10 -27.20 16.49
N LYS A 76 -1.64 -28.11 17.35
CA LYS A 76 -0.44 -28.89 17.15
C LYS A 76 -0.67 -29.64 15.85
N CYS A 77 -0.19 -29.08 14.73
CA CYS A 77 -0.08 -29.81 13.48
C CYS A 77 0.87 -30.97 13.79
N GLY A 78 0.30 -32.12 14.16
CA GLY A 78 1.03 -33.34 14.40
C GLY A 78 1.68 -33.72 13.09
N ILE A 79 2.96 -33.46 12.98
CA ILE A 79 3.78 -34.07 11.95
C ILE A 79 3.86 -35.55 12.38
N SER A 80 3.16 -36.43 11.67
CA SER A 80 3.36 -37.88 11.86
C SER A 80 4.77 -38.19 11.36
N ILE A 81 5.63 -38.67 12.26
CA ILE A 81 7.03 -39.00 11.98
C ILE A 81 7.13 -40.40 11.34
N ASP A 82 6.05 -41.16 11.27
CA ASP A 82 5.94 -42.43 10.58
C ASP A 82 5.16 -42.25 9.28
N GLY A 83 5.87 -42.09 8.16
CA GLY A 83 5.30 -41.86 6.84
C GLY A 83 4.37 -42.98 6.36
N THR A 84 3.12 -42.95 6.80
CA THR A 84 2.04 -43.78 6.27
C THR A 84 0.98 -42.85 5.69
N TRP A 85 1.05 -42.67 4.36
CA TRP A 85 -0.05 -42.16 3.55
C TRP A 85 -0.87 -43.35 3.04
#